data_AF-A0A8D8ZP96-F1
#
_entry.id   AF-A0A8D8ZP96-F1
#
_cell.length_a   1.000
_cell.length_b   1.000
_cell.length_c   1.000
_cell.angle_alpha   90.00
_cell.angle_beta   90.00
_cell.angle_gamma   90.00
#
_symmetry.space_group_name_H-M   'P 1'
#
loop_
_entity.id
_entity.type
_entity.pdbx_description
1 polymer ?
#
loop_
_entity_poly.entity_id
_entity_poly.type
_entity_poly.pdbx_seq_one_letter_code
_entity_poly.pdbx_strand_id
1 'polypeptide(L)'
;PHPDVVLIPEHPFKGFALFFGTMMSAVQSIGVIVALENNMKTPAYYRKPCGVFNIGIVFITCLYGFTGLVGYCKYGNATQASITLNLPQDSIVPVLVKITFAFIILFTYPLQFFMPIDILWRNYVRIHVTKSSNKWVYSSLLRAALVILTVLMAFLIPILDLLISTVGAFALPTVGITFPAIMELSVFHKEKRLTSWIFIKCIALIIFGIFSMILCTYVCLFSM
;
A
#
# COMPACT_ATOMS: atom_id res chain seq x y z
N PRO A 1 20.31 -7.25 -31.02
CA PRO A 1 19.16 -8.15 -31.22
C PRO A 1 18.04 -7.77 -30.24
N HIS A 2 17.22 -6.78 -30.63
CA HIS A 2 16.04 -6.39 -29.87
C HIS A 2 15.00 -7.49 -30.07
N PRO A 3 14.63 -8.29 -29.05
CA PRO A 3 13.49 -9.17 -29.18
C PRO A 3 12.28 -8.28 -29.43
N ASP A 4 11.46 -8.67 -30.39
CA ASP A 4 10.26 -7.96 -30.81
C ASP A 4 9.43 -7.59 -29.58
N VAL A 5 9.35 -6.28 -29.29
CA VAL A 5 8.55 -5.76 -28.20
C VAL A 5 7.10 -5.93 -28.63
N VAL A 6 6.52 -7.10 -28.33
CA VAL A 6 5.10 -7.34 -28.47
C VAL A 6 4.41 -6.44 -27.45
N LEU A 7 4.02 -5.24 -27.89
CA LEU A 7 3.38 -4.20 -27.08
C LEU A 7 1.99 -4.61 -26.56
N ILE A 8 1.42 -5.71 -27.08
CA ILE A 8 0.08 -6.18 -26.76
C ILE A 8 0.19 -7.52 -26.05
N PRO A 9 -0.04 -7.60 -24.72
CA PRO A 9 -0.01 -8.87 -24.00
C PRO A 9 -1.10 -9.82 -24.52
N GLU A 10 -0.81 -11.12 -24.58
CA GLU A 10 -1.74 -12.17 -25.05
C GLU A 10 -3.04 -12.24 -24.23
N HIS A 11 -3.04 -11.69 -23.01
CA HIS A 11 -4.21 -11.50 -22.15
C HIS A 11 -4.29 -10.05 -21.62
N PRO A 12 -4.92 -9.12 -22.36
CA PRO A 12 -4.94 -7.70 -22.00
C PRO A 12 -5.61 -7.42 -20.67
N PHE A 13 -6.66 -8.17 -20.33
CA PHE A 13 -7.38 -8.02 -19.06
C PHE A 13 -6.56 -8.45 -17.83
N LYS A 14 -5.76 -9.52 -17.97
CA LYS A 14 -4.89 -10.03 -16.89
C LYS A 14 -3.75 -9.06 -16.58
N GLY A 15 -3.04 -8.60 -17.61
CA GLY A 15 -1.97 -7.62 -17.45
C GLY A 15 -2.48 -6.29 -16.89
N PHE A 16 -3.63 -5.82 -17.36
CA PHE A 16 -4.25 -4.60 -16.85
C PHE A 16 -4.61 -4.68 -15.36
N ALA A 17 -5.15 -5.80 -14.90
CA ALA A 17 -5.53 -5.98 -13.50
C ALA A 17 -4.32 -6.09 -12.57
N LEU A 18 -3.27 -6.81 -12.97
CA LEU A 18 -2.01 -6.89 -12.21
C LEU A 18 -1.34 -5.51 -12.11
N PHE A 19 -1.34 -4.75 -13.20
CA PHE A 19 -0.87 -3.37 -13.22
C PHE A 19 -1.70 -2.48 -12.28
N PHE A 20 -3.02 -2.54 -12.40
CA PHE A 20 -3.92 -1.72 -11.59
C PHE A 20 -3.78 -2.01 -10.09
N GLY A 21 -3.76 -3.29 -9.69
CA GLY A 21 -3.56 -3.69 -8.29
C GLY A 21 -2.20 -3.27 -7.75
N THR A 22 -1.14 -3.38 -8.56
CA THR A 22 0.20 -2.91 -8.19
C THR A 22 0.25 -1.39 -8.01
N MET A 23 -0.39 -0.64 -8.90
CA MET A 23 -0.51 0.82 -8.80
C MET A 23 -1.30 1.22 -7.55
N MET A 24 -2.42 0.55 -7.26
CA MET A 24 -3.19 0.78 -6.04
C MET A 24 -2.34 0.51 -4.80
N SER A 25 -1.56 -0.59 -4.78
CA SER A 25 -0.64 -0.90 -3.68
C SER A 25 0.47 0.14 -3.52
N ALA A 26 0.97 0.73 -4.62
CA ALA A 26 2.06 1.70 -4.59
C ALA A 26 1.63 3.05 -3.98
N VAL A 27 0.37 3.43 -4.14
CA VAL A 27 -0.19 4.67 -3.58
C VAL A 27 -0.81 4.44 -2.19
N GLN A 28 -1.02 3.18 -1.80
CA GLN A 28 -1.61 2.80 -0.52
C GLN A 28 -0.68 3.16 0.66
N SER A 29 -1.03 4.19 1.43
CA SER A 29 -0.33 4.54 2.68
C SER A 29 -1.24 5.25 3.70
N ILE A 30 -2.55 4.96 3.66
CA ILE A 30 -3.58 5.75 4.36
C ILE A 30 -3.31 5.89 5.86
N GLY A 31 -2.99 4.80 6.56
CA GLY A 31 -2.82 4.91 8.00
C GLY A 31 -1.51 5.59 8.42
N VAL A 32 -0.45 5.51 7.60
CA VAL A 32 0.78 6.29 7.83
C VAL A 32 0.52 7.77 7.58
N ILE A 33 -0.27 8.11 6.55
CA ILE A 33 -0.70 9.48 6.26
C ILE A 33 -1.44 10.09 7.45
N VAL A 34 -2.40 9.37 8.04
CA VAL A 34 -3.16 9.85 9.21
C VAL A 34 -2.26 9.99 10.44
N ALA A 35 -1.38 9.02 10.69
CA ALA A 35 -0.43 9.09 11.79
C ALA A 35 0.57 10.25 11.61
N LEU A 36 1.03 10.48 10.38
CA LEU A 36 1.91 11.59 10.04
C LEU A 36 1.22 12.93 10.28
N GLU A 37 -0.01 13.11 9.78
CA GLU A 37 -0.79 14.33 10.02
C GLU A 37 -0.93 14.61 11.52
N ASN A 38 -1.24 13.59 12.32
CA ASN A 38 -1.38 13.70 13.77
C ASN A 38 -0.08 14.07 14.51
N ASN A 39 1.09 13.77 13.93
CA ASN A 39 2.40 14.08 14.51
C ASN A 39 3.03 15.37 13.96
N MET A 40 2.36 16.06 13.02
CA MET A 40 2.86 17.33 12.48
C MET A 40 2.57 18.50 13.43
N LYS A 41 3.51 19.45 13.50
CA LYS A 41 3.31 20.72 14.23
C LYS A 41 2.11 21.53 13.72
N THR A 42 1.81 21.45 12.42
CA THR A 42 0.75 22.20 11.75
C THR A 42 -0.10 21.28 10.86
N PRO A 43 -1.03 20.48 11.44
CA PRO A 43 -1.82 19.51 10.68
C PRO A 43 -2.72 20.16 9.62
N ALA A 44 -3.22 21.39 9.87
CA ALA A 44 -4.07 22.12 8.93
C ALA A 44 -3.36 22.46 7.59
N TYR A 45 -2.03 22.58 7.57
CA TYR A 45 -1.29 22.83 6.32
C TYR A 45 -1.15 21.57 5.46
N TYR A 46 -1.20 20.38 6.08
CA TYR A 46 -1.07 19.10 5.39
C TYR A 46 -2.17 18.89 4.35
N ARG A 47 -3.41 19.26 4.69
CA ARG A 47 -4.62 19.11 3.86
C ARG A 47 -4.90 20.22 2.85
N LYS A 48 -4.06 21.28 2.78
CA LYS A 48 -4.27 22.35 1.80
C LYS A 48 -4.16 21.83 0.35
N PRO A 49 -4.81 22.47 -0.64
CA PRO A 49 -4.75 22.03 -2.04
C PRO A 49 -3.32 22.03 -2.62
N CYS A 50 -2.44 22.95 -2.19
CA CYS A 50 -1.00 22.90 -2.44
C CYS A 50 -0.22 22.51 -1.16
N GLY A 51 -0.83 21.67 -0.32
CA GLY A 51 -0.24 21.16 0.91
C GLY A 51 0.76 20.05 0.64
N VAL A 52 1.45 19.65 1.71
CA VAL A 52 2.51 18.63 1.67
C VAL A 52 2.00 17.30 1.08
N PHE A 53 0.74 16.95 1.35
CA PHE A 53 0.14 15.71 0.85
C PHE A 53 0.05 15.67 -0.68
N ASN A 54 -0.57 16.68 -1.30
CA ASN A 54 -0.78 16.71 -2.74
C ASN A 54 0.56 16.82 -3.49
N ILE A 55 1.49 17.65 -2.99
CA ILE A 55 2.83 17.77 -3.57
C ILE A 55 3.56 16.42 -3.50
N GLY A 56 3.49 15.74 -2.35
CA GLY A 56 4.11 14.44 -2.15
C GLY A 56 3.57 13.36 -3.08
N ILE A 57 2.25 13.25 -3.22
CA ILE A 57 1.63 12.28 -4.12
C ILE A 57 1.98 12.56 -5.58
N VAL A 58 1.93 13.82 -6.03
CA VAL A 58 2.28 14.18 -7.42
C VAL A 58 3.74 13.82 -7.69
N PHE A 59 4.65 14.19 -6.78
CA PHE A 59 6.07 13.90 -6.92
C PHE A 59 6.35 12.39 -7.01
N ILE A 60 5.79 11.59 -6.10
CA ILE A 60 5.97 10.13 -6.09
C ILE A 60 5.35 9.50 -7.35
N THR A 61 4.17 9.96 -7.78
CA THR A 61 3.52 9.45 -9.00
C THR A 61 4.38 9.73 -10.24
N CYS A 62 4.96 10.91 -10.35
CA CYS A 62 5.88 11.24 -11.44
C CYS A 62 7.14 10.35 -11.41
N LEU A 63 7.72 10.11 -10.23
CA LEU A 63 8.87 9.22 -10.07
C LEU A 63 8.53 7.77 -10.46
N TYR A 64 7.41 7.23 -10.00
CA TYR A 64 6.96 5.88 -10.37
C TYR A 64 6.68 5.77 -11.87
N GLY A 65 6.00 6.76 -12.46
CA GLY A 65 5.76 6.79 -13.91
C GLY A 65 7.05 6.84 -14.72
N PHE A 66 8.00 7.70 -14.32
CA PHE A 66 9.30 7.82 -15.00
C PHE A 66 10.12 6.54 -14.90
N THR A 67 10.28 6.00 -13.69
CA THR A 67 11.04 4.76 -13.45
C THR A 67 10.40 3.55 -14.14
N GLY A 68 9.07 3.43 -14.13
CA GLY A 68 8.34 2.40 -14.85
C GLY A 68 8.54 2.48 -16.36
N LEU A 69 8.44 3.69 -16.95
CA LEU A 69 8.65 3.90 -18.38
C LEU A 69 10.08 3.53 -18.80
N VAL A 70 11.10 4.06 -18.10
CA VAL A 70 12.51 3.79 -18.41
C VAL A 70 12.83 2.30 -18.24
N GLY A 71 12.30 1.67 -17.19
CA GLY A 71 12.46 0.23 -16.94
C GLY A 71 11.88 -0.61 -18.08
N TYR A 72 10.66 -0.31 -18.51
CA TYR A 72 10.02 -1.02 -19.62
C TYR A 72 10.73 -0.77 -20.95
N CYS A 73 11.19 0.46 -21.24
CA CYS A 73 11.97 0.74 -22.44
C CYS A 73 13.29 -0.05 -22.51
N LYS A 74 13.90 -0.39 -21.37
CA LYS A 74 15.17 -1.13 -21.32
C LYS A 74 14.99 -2.64 -21.46
N TYR A 75 14.00 -3.22 -20.77
CA TYR A 75 13.84 -4.66 -20.64
C TYR A 75 12.69 -5.24 -21.49
N GLY A 76 11.78 -4.39 -21.96
CA GLY A 76 10.62 -4.79 -22.75
C GLY A 76 9.78 -5.87 -22.06
N ASN A 77 9.41 -6.90 -22.80
CA ASN A 77 8.59 -8.01 -22.29
C ASN A 77 9.34 -8.98 -21.37
N ALA A 78 10.67 -8.87 -21.25
CA ALA A 78 11.45 -9.69 -20.33
C ALA A 78 11.44 -9.16 -18.88
N THR A 79 10.69 -8.08 -18.61
CA THR A 79 10.65 -7.43 -17.29
C THR A 79 10.02 -8.34 -16.23
N GLN A 80 10.84 -8.81 -15.29
CA GLN A 80 10.39 -9.50 -14.07
C GLN A 80 9.66 -8.58 -13.08
N ALA A 81 8.92 -9.19 -12.14
CA ALA A 81 8.15 -8.52 -11.07
C ALA A 81 8.90 -7.44 -10.28
N SER A 82 10.22 -7.59 -10.13
CA SER A 82 11.10 -6.55 -9.59
C SER A 82 12.23 -6.27 -10.58
N ILE A 83 12.46 -4.99 -10.85
CA ILE A 83 13.48 -4.55 -11.80
C ILE A 83 14.89 -5.00 -11.40
N THR A 84 15.12 -5.21 -10.10
CA THR A 84 16.40 -5.65 -9.55
C THR A 84 16.75 -7.07 -10.00
N LEU A 85 15.76 -7.92 -10.32
CA LEU A 85 16.01 -9.25 -10.88
C LEU A 85 16.46 -9.22 -12.34
N ASN A 86 16.12 -8.16 -13.09
CA ASN A 86 16.50 -8.02 -14.49
C ASN A 86 17.94 -7.50 -14.69
N LEU A 87 18.65 -7.14 -13.60
CA LEU A 87 20.02 -6.66 -13.68
C LEU A 87 21.00 -7.82 -13.97
N PRO A 88 22.00 -7.63 -14.87
CA PRO A 88 22.97 -8.66 -15.21
C PRO A 88 23.88 -8.98 -14.02
N GLN A 89 23.78 -10.20 -13.50
CA GLN A 89 24.44 -10.62 -12.24
C GLN A 89 25.97 -10.63 -12.31
N ASP A 90 26.56 -10.59 -13.51
CA ASP A 90 28.02 -10.66 -13.73
C ASP A 90 28.75 -9.33 -13.46
N SER A 91 28.05 -8.28 -13.03
CA SER A 91 28.61 -6.96 -12.81
C SER A 91 28.47 -6.49 -11.36
N ILE A 92 29.36 -5.59 -10.94
CA ILE A 92 29.35 -5.05 -9.56
C ILE A 92 28.13 -4.16 -9.27
N VAL A 93 27.53 -3.58 -10.32
CA VAL A 93 26.40 -2.65 -10.22
C VAL A 93 25.17 -3.29 -9.53
N PRO A 94 24.66 -4.46 -9.95
CA PRO A 94 23.57 -5.14 -9.26
C PRO A 94 23.85 -5.45 -7.79
N VAL A 95 25.10 -5.77 -7.43
CA VAL A 95 25.48 -6.03 -6.04
C VAL A 95 25.30 -4.75 -5.21
N LEU A 96 25.79 -3.61 -5.72
CA LEU A 96 25.61 -2.30 -5.07
C LEU A 96 24.13 -1.91 -4.95
N VAL A 97 23.33 -2.16 -5.99
CA VAL A 97 21.88 -1.90 -5.96
C VAL A 97 21.20 -2.76 -4.90
N LYS A 98 21.51 -4.06 -4.84
CA LYS A 98 20.95 -4.98 -3.82
C LYS A 98 21.33 -4.56 -2.40
N ILE A 99 22.58 -4.15 -2.17
CA ILE A 99 23.02 -3.65 -0.85
C ILE A 99 22.26 -2.37 -0.48
N THR A 100 22.16 -1.42 -1.41
CA THR A 100 21.41 -0.17 -1.18
C THR A 100 19.94 -0.45 -0.90
N PHE A 101 19.34 -1.39 -1.63
CA PHE A 101 17.96 -1.83 -1.43
C PHE A 101 17.77 -2.48 -0.06
N ALA A 102 18.74 -3.28 0.40
CA ALA A 102 18.72 -3.85 1.74
C ALA A 102 18.74 -2.76 2.83
N PHE A 103 19.56 -1.72 2.67
CA PHE A 103 19.54 -0.56 3.57
C PHE A 103 18.19 0.18 3.53
N ILE A 104 17.62 0.41 2.33
CA ILE A 104 16.31 1.05 2.20
C ILE A 104 15.23 0.27 2.95
N ILE A 105 15.20 -1.06 2.79
CA ILE A 105 14.24 -1.92 3.49
C ILE A 105 14.47 -1.86 5.00
N LEU A 106 15.73 -1.92 5.45
CA LEU A 106 16.07 -1.86 6.88
C LEU A 106 15.52 -0.59 7.55
N PHE A 107 15.59 0.55 6.87
CA PHE A 107 15.05 1.81 7.40
C PHE A 107 13.54 1.96 7.21
N THR A 108 13.00 1.44 6.10
CA THR A 108 11.57 1.61 5.77
C THR A 108 10.67 0.67 6.58
N TYR A 109 11.15 -0.54 6.87
CA TYR A 109 10.35 -1.55 7.56
C TYR A 109 9.88 -1.08 8.96
N PRO A 110 10.74 -0.56 9.86
CA PRO A 110 10.29 0.00 11.15
C PRO A 110 9.28 1.14 11.01
N LEU A 111 9.44 1.99 9.99
CA LEU A 111 8.55 3.13 9.74
C LEU A 111 7.16 2.68 9.30
N GLN A 112 7.07 1.65 8.45
CA GLN A 112 5.79 1.06 8.05
C GLN A 112 5.10 0.35 9.22
N PHE A 113 5.86 -0.33 10.07
CA PHE A 113 5.33 -1.02 11.26
C PHE A 113 4.94 -0.09 12.40
N PHE A 114 5.39 1.16 12.40
CA PHE A 114 5.07 2.15 13.44
C PHE A 114 3.56 2.28 13.68
N MET A 115 2.80 2.45 12.61
CA MET A 115 1.34 2.64 12.66
C MET A 115 0.58 1.42 13.23
N PRO A 116 0.72 0.19 12.70
CA PRO A 116 0.00 -0.97 13.24
C PRO A 116 0.41 -1.28 14.69
N ILE A 117 1.69 -1.13 15.05
CA ILE A 117 2.15 -1.29 16.43
C ILE A 117 1.45 -0.31 17.35
N ASP A 118 1.41 0.96 16.96
CA ASP A 118 0.85 2.02 17.77
C ASP A 118 -0.67 1.85 17.96
N ILE A 119 -1.40 1.48 16.89
CA ILE A 119 -2.84 1.17 16.96
C ILE A 119 -3.09 -0.02 17.90
N LEU A 120 -2.38 -1.13 17.72
CA LEU A 120 -2.54 -2.33 18.55
C LEU A 120 -2.17 -2.06 20.01
N TRP A 121 -1.11 -1.28 20.24
CA TRP A 121 -0.68 -0.91 21.57
C TRP A 121 -1.73 -0.07 22.29
N ARG A 122 -2.23 1.00 21.65
CA ARG A 122 -3.21 1.90 22.27
C ARG A 122 -4.56 1.23 22.52
N ASN A 123 -5.05 0.45 21.57
CA ASN A 123 -6.42 -0.08 21.59
C ASN A 123 -6.55 -1.42 22.32
N TYR A 124 -5.53 -2.28 22.28
CA TYR A 124 -5.65 -3.65 22.82
C TYR A 124 -4.71 -3.90 23.99
N VAL A 125 -3.43 -3.55 23.88
CA VAL A 125 -2.44 -3.94 24.90
C VAL A 125 -2.46 -3.02 26.11
N ARG A 126 -2.52 -1.70 25.91
CA ARG A 126 -2.44 -0.71 27.01
C ARG A 126 -3.57 -0.88 28.03
N ILE A 127 -4.75 -1.27 27.58
CA ILE A 127 -5.94 -1.46 28.43
C ILE A 127 -5.71 -2.63 29.41
N HIS A 128 -5.14 -3.74 28.93
CA HIS A 128 -4.88 -4.94 29.73
C HIS A 128 -3.59 -4.86 30.56
N VAL A 129 -2.66 -3.98 30.22
CA VAL A 129 -1.33 -3.85 30.86
C VAL A 129 -1.26 -2.60 31.78
N THR A 130 -2.39 -2.22 32.38
CA THR A 130 -2.49 -0.99 33.21
C THR A 130 -1.70 -1.08 34.55
N LYS A 131 -1.39 -2.28 35.06
CA LYS A 131 -0.75 -2.49 36.39
C LYS A 131 0.62 -3.19 36.41
N SER A 132 1.16 -3.64 35.27
CA SER A 132 2.42 -4.41 35.26
C SER A 132 3.65 -3.54 34.97
N SER A 133 4.73 -3.74 35.73
CA SER A 133 6.05 -3.12 35.51
C SER A 133 6.71 -3.56 34.19
N ASN A 134 6.17 -4.58 33.51
CA ASN A 134 6.80 -5.23 32.36
C ASN A 134 6.28 -4.71 31.00
N LYS A 135 5.92 -3.43 30.90
CA LYS A 135 5.43 -2.81 29.64
C LYS A 135 6.39 -3.03 28.47
N TRP A 136 7.69 -3.03 28.73
CA TRP A 136 8.72 -3.28 27.73
C TRP A 136 8.61 -4.70 27.13
N VAL A 137 8.35 -5.72 27.95
CA VAL A 137 8.21 -7.12 27.50
C VAL A 137 7.00 -7.27 26.59
N TYR A 138 5.85 -6.71 26.96
CA TYR A 138 4.65 -6.77 26.12
C TYR A 138 4.82 -6.03 24.80
N SER A 139 5.54 -4.89 24.80
CA SER A 139 5.83 -4.14 23.58
C SER A 139 6.75 -4.94 22.65
N SER A 140 7.80 -5.56 23.19
CA SER A 140 8.72 -6.42 22.44
C SER A 140 8.02 -7.67 21.90
N LEU A 141 7.13 -8.28 22.69
CA LEU A 141 6.36 -9.46 22.26
C LEU A 141 5.40 -9.13 21.10
N LEU A 142 4.69 -8.01 21.18
CA LEU A 142 3.82 -7.55 20.08
C LEU A 142 4.62 -7.30 18.80
N ARG A 143 5.78 -6.65 18.91
CA ARG A 143 6.67 -6.43 17.77
C ARG A 143 7.16 -7.75 17.17
N ALA A 144 7.63 -8.68 18.01
CA ALA A 144 8.09 -9.98 17.56
C ALA A 144 6.96 -10.77 16.86
N ALA A 145 5.75 -10.75 17.41
CA ALA A 145 4.59 -11.41 16.81
C ALA A 145 4.25 -10.86 15.41
N LEU A 146 4.27 -9.54 15.23
CA LEU A 146 4.03 -8.91 13.93
C LEU A 146 5.12 -9.26 12.90
N VAL A 147 6.39 -9.28 13.32
CA VAL A 147 7.50 -9.67 12.44
C VAL A 147 7.37 -11.14 12.03
N ILE A 148 7.10 -12.04 12.99
CA ILE A 148 6.89 -13.47 12.72
C ILE A 148 5.74 -13.66 11.72
N LEU A 149 4.63 -12.94 11.90
CA LEU A 149 3.51 -12.98 10.95
C LEU A 149 3.95 -12.61 9.52
N THR A 150 4.76 -11.56 9.36
CA THR A 150 5.26 -11.20 8.02
C THR A 150 6.21 -12.21 7.42
N VAL A 151 7.05 -12.84 8.24
CA VAL A 151 7.95 -13.91 7.79
C VAL A 151 7.15 -15.13 7.35
N LEU A 152 6.11 -15.52 8.10
CA LEU A 152 5.21 -16.60 7.73
C LEU A 152 4.50 -16.31 6.40
N MET A 153 4.00 -15.09 6.20
CA MET A 153 3.40 -14.69 4.92
C MET A 153 4.39 -14.77 3.75
N ALA A 154 5.65 -14.39 3.98
CA ALA A 154 6.70 -14.50 2.96
C ALA A 154 7.01 -15.96 2.57
N PHE A 155 6.89 -16.91 3.51
CA PHE A 155 7.04 -18.33 3.20
C PHE A 155 5.84 -18.92 2.43
N LEU A 156 4.62 -18.42 2.68
CA LEU A 156 3.41 -18.94 2.06
C LEU A 156 3.24 -18.52 0.59
N ILE A 157 3.68 -17.31 0.22
CA ILE A 157 3.46 -16.75 -1.12
C ILE A 157 4.80 -16.31 -1.73
N PRO A 158 5.44 -17.17 -2.55
CA PRO A 158 6.75 -16.86 -3.16
C PRO A 158 6.65 -15.95 -4.39
N ILE A 159 5.44 -15.64 -4.88
CA ILE A 159 5.18 -14.84 -6.08
C ILE A 159 4.86 -13.39 -5.68
N LEU A 160 5.84 -12.49 -5.84
CA LEU A 160 5.80 -11.13 -5.29
C LEU A 160 4.80 -10.19 -5.99
N ASP A 161 4.75 -10.19 -7.32
CA ASP A 161 3.84 -9.37 -8.13
C ASP A 161 2.37 -9.67 -7.82
N LEU A 162 2.05 -10.96 -7.72
CA LEU A 162 0.72 -11.42 -7.37
C LEU A 162 0.32 -11.02 -5.95
N LEU A 163 1.24 -11.15 -4.98
CA LEU A 163 1.01 -10.71 -3.60
C LEU A 163 0.73 -9.20 -3.54
N ILE A 164 1.59 -8.39 -4.16
CA ILE A 164 1.45 -6.93 -4.17
C ILE A 164 0.14 -6.51 -4.84
N SER A 165 -0.18 -7.09 -5.99
CA SER A 165 -1.41 -6.77 -6.72
C SER A 165 -2.66 -7.15 -5.92
N THR A 166 -2.67 -8.34 -5.32
CA THR A 166 -3.83 -8.82 -4.54
C THR A 166 -4.03 -7.98 -3.27
N VAL A 167 -2.95 -7.67 -2.56
CA VAL A 167 -3.01 -6.82 -1.36
C VAL A 167 -3.47 -5.41 -1.73
N GLY A 168 -2.99 -4.82 -2.83
CA GLY A 168 -3.43 -3.51 -3.30
C GLY A 168 -4.90 -3.47 -3.74
N ALA A 169 -5.31 -4.48 -4.52
CA ALA A 169 -6.67 -4.67 -5.00
C ALA A 169 -7.70 -4.83 -3.87
N PHE A 170 -7.28 -5.44 -2.75
CA PHE A 170 -8.13 -5.58 -1.56
C PHE A 170 -8.07 -4.33 -0.67
N ALA A 171 -6.86 -3.86 -0.32
CA ALA A 171 -6.68 -2.90 0.75
C ALA A 171 -7.16 -1.48 0.41
N LEU A 172 -6.89 -0.97 -0.81
CA LEU A 172 -7.23 0.41 -1.17
C LEU A 172 -8.74 0.62 -1.31
N PRO A 173 -9.52 -0.25 -1.99
CA PRO A 173 -10.98 -0.10 -2.01
C PRO A 173 -11.60 -0.17 -0.62
N THR A 174 -11.16 -1.11 0.21
CA THR A 174 -11.71 -1.27 1.57
C THR A 174 -11.35 -0.09 2.46
N VAL A 175 -10.06 0.23 2.61
CA VAL A 175 -9.56 1.23 3.58
C VAL A 175 -9.56 2.65 3.02
N GLY A 176 -9.38 2.82 1.72
CA GLY A 176 -9.32 4.13 1.06
C GLY A 176 -10.64 4.68 0.59
N ILE A 177 -11.61 3.81 0.27
CA ILE A 177 -12.90 4.26 -0.29
C ILE A 177 -14.03 3.91 0.68
N THR A 178 -14.19 2.63 1.03
CA THR A 178 -15.32 2.18 1.83
C THR A 178 -15.28 2.71 3.26
N PHE A 179 -14.17 2.58 3.97
CA PHE A 179 -14.06 3.04 5.37
C PHE A 179 -14.28 4.55 5.54
N PRO A 180 -13.65 5.45 4.74
CA PRO A 180 -13.90 6.88 4.83
C PRO A 180 -15.36 7.25 4.52
N ALA A 181 -15.99 6.60 3.54
CA ALA A 181 -17.40 6.83 3.22
C ALA A 181 -18.34 6.42 4.37
N ILE A 182 -18.05 5.31 5.05
CA ILE A 182 -18.79 4.89 6.25
C ILE A 182 -18.58 5.87 7.40
N MET A 183 -17.35 6.33 7.61
CA MET A 183 -17.05 7.33 8.65
C MET A 183 -17.76 8.65 8.37
N GLU A 184 -17.73 9.14 7.14
CA GLU A 184 -18.44 10.35 6.73
C GLU A 184 -19.94 10.21 7.01
N LEU A 185 -20.56 9.10 6.57
CA LEU A 185 -21.98 8.83 6.82
C LEU A 185 -22.31 8.84 8.33
N SER A 186 -21.48 8.19 9.14
CA SER A 186 -21.69 8.08 10.59
C SER A 186 -21.58 9.42 11.32
N VAL A 187 -20.59 10.24 10.94
CA VAL A 187 -20.37 11.57 11.53
C VAL A 187 -21.51 12.53 11.16
N PHE A 188 -21.87 12.61 9.87
CA PHE A 188 -22.95 13.50 9.42
C PHE A 188 -24.33 13.07 9.94
N HIS A 189 -24.55 11.77 10.15
CA HIS A 189 -25.75 11.27 10.83
C HIS A 189 -25.83 11.77 12.27
N LYS A 190 -24.74 11.64 13.03
CA LYS A 190 -24.68 12.09 14.43
C LYS A 190 -24.85 13.61 14.55
N GLU A 191 -24.33 14.39 13.61
CA GLU A 191 -24.48 15.85 13.57
C GLU A 191 -25.86 16.32 13.07
N LYS A 192 -26.76 15.41 12.68
CA LYS A 192 -28.07 15.72 12.06
C LYS A 192 -27.96 16.62 10.81
N ARG A 193 -26.83 16.58 10.10
CA ARG A 193 -26.54 17.36 8.88
C ARG A 193 -26.65 16.52 7.61
N LEU A 194 -27.33 15.38 7.69
CA LEU A 194 -27.55 14.48 6.55
C LEU A 194 -28.44 15.16 5.50
N THR A 195 -27.82 15.53 4.39
CA THR A 195 -28.50 15.92 3.17
C THR A 195 -28.64 14.68 2.27
N SER A 196 -29.75 14.53 1.53
CA SER A 196 -29.96 13.42 0.60
C SER A 196 -28.79 13.22 -0.38
N TRP A 197 -28.16 14.32 -0.80
CA TRP A 197 -26.95 14.31 -1.64
C TRP A 197 -25.75 13.61 -0.98
N ILE A 198 -25.47 13.91 0.30
CA ILE A 198 -24.35 13.31 1.04
C ILE A 198 -24.61 11.82 1.24
N PHE A 199 -25.85 11.46 1.56
CA PHE A 199 -26.26 10.07 1.72
C PHE A 199 -26.06 9.27 0.43
N ILE A 200 -26.57 9.76 -0.71
CA ILE A 200 -26.41 9.11 -2.02
C ILE A 200 -24.93 8.99 -2.39
N LYS A 201 -24.14 10.06 -2.20
CA LYS A 201 -22.68 10.05 -2.45
C LYS A 201 -21.98 8.97 -1.64
N CYS A 202 -22.24 8.89 -0.33
CA CYS A 202 -21.58 7.91 0.55
C CYS A 202 -21.98 6.47 0.18
N ILE A 203 -23.26 6.22 -0.07
CA ILE A 203 -23.74 4.89 -0.50
C ILE A 203 -23.13 4.49 -1.85
N ALA A 204 -23.07 5.42 -2.82
CA ALA A 204 -22.44 5.16 -4.10
C ALA A 204 -20.95 4.79 -3.95
N LEU A 205 -20.21 5.51 -3.09
CA LEU A 205 -18.81 5.20 -2.80
C LEU A 205 -18.62 3.84 -2.09
N ILE A 206 -19.52 3.48 -1.18
CA ILE A 206 -19.49 2.17 -0.50
C ILE A 206 -19.72 1.04 -1.50
N ILE A 207 -20.76 1.16 -2.33
CA ILE A 207 -21.08 0.16 -3.38
C ILE A 207 -19.90 0.06 -4.36
N PHE A 208 -19.36 1.18 -4.81
CA PHE A 208 -18.21 1.22 -5.70
C PHE A 208 -16.97 0.58 -5.07
N GLY A 209 -16.69 0.85 -3.78
CA GLY A 209 -15.57 0.26 -3.06
C GLY A 209 -15.71 -1.26 -2.91
N ILE A 210 -16.89 -1.77 -2.55
CA ILE A 210 -17.14 -3.21 -2.44
C ILE A 210 -17.08 -3.89 -3.82
N PHE A 211 -17.70 -3.27 -4.84
CA PHE A 211 -17.68 -3.79 -6.19
C PHE A 211 -16.26 -3.86 -6.76
N SER A 212 -15.47 -2.79 -6.60
CA SER A 212 -14.06 -2.76 -7.04
C SER A 212 -13.20 -3.76 -6.28
N MET A 213 -13.42 -3.96 -4.97
CA MET A 213 -12.74 -4.99 -4.18
C MET A 213 -13.00 -6.39 -4.73
N ILE A 214 -14.27 -6.75 -4.97
CA ILE A 214 -14.67 -8.07 -5.49
C ILE A 214 -14.10 -8.26 -6.89
N LEU A 215 -14.28 -7.28 -7.78
CA LEU A 215 -13.81 -7.35 -9.15
C LEU A 215 -12.28 -7.49 -9.22
N CYS A 216 -11.55 -6.64 -8.50
CA CYS A 216 -10.08 -6.66 -8.55
C CYS A 216 -9.51 -7.94 -7.90
N THR A 217 -10.10 -8.40 -6.79
CA THR A 217 -9.67 -9.65 -6.14
C THR A 217 -9.97 -10.86 -7.04
N TYR A 218 -11.14 -10.90 -7.67
CA TYR A 218 -11.51 -11.97 -8.59
C TYR A 218 -10.56 -12.01 -9.80
N VAL A 219 -10.27 -10.86 -10.41
CA VAL A 219 -9.37 -10.83 -11.57
C VAL A 219 -7.94 -11.15 -11.16
N CYS A 220 -7.46 -10.74 -9.99
CA CYS A 220 -6.12 -11.13 -9.48
C CYS A 220 -6.03 -12.62 -9.16
N LEU A 221 -7.07 -13.21 -8.55
CA LEU A 221 -7.13 -14.64 -8.23
C LEU A 221 -7.22 -15.52 -9.48
N PHE A 222 -8.06 -15.14 -10.44
CA PHE A 222 -8.14 -15.84 -11.73
C PHE A 222 -6.87 -15.65 -12.58
N SER A 223 -6.05 -14.66 -12.24
CA SER A 223 -4.74 -14.45 -12.82
C SER A 223 -3.63 -15.32 -12.18
N MET A 224 -3.91 -16.00 -11.07
CA MET A 224 -3.04 -17.05 -10.51
C MET A 224 -3.07 -18.30 -11.38
#